data_AF-L8K346-F1
#
_entry.id   AF-L8K346-F1
#
_cell.length_a   1.000
_cell.length_b   1.000
_cell.length_c   1.000
_cell.angle_alpha   90.00
_cell.angle_beta   90.00
_cell.angle_gamma   90.00
#
_symmetry.space_group_name_H-M   'P 1'
#
loop_
_entity.id
_entity.type
_entity.pdbx_description
1 polymer ?
#
loop_
_entity_poly.entity_id
_entity_poly.type
_entity_poly.pdbx_seq_one_letter_code
_entity_poly.pdbx_strand_id
1 'polypeptide(L)'
;MPTKQKTNMEISITSLEQLSKSAILERFIEALNDRNLTYYAQDWMKSMGYANMDELHHAISPLIDAMTDAHIDASENIKLVYRCDQGRVYEDWKLSLLGLTYLALNSPHKTKKMNRLQFKIISDYLSNRKKGKKMEAGDIPLANFY
;
A
#
# COMPACT_ATOMS: atom_id res chain seq x y z
N MET A 1 12.58 -12.28 65.16
CA MET A 1 11.55 -12.13 64.11
C MET A 1 11.99 -11.03 63.16
N PRO A 2 12.16 -11.28 61.85
CA PRO A 2 12.52 -10.23 60.90
C PRO A 2 11.28 -9.66 60.22
N THR A 3 11.13 -8.34 60.27
CA THR A 3 10.11 -7.55 59.58
C THR A 3 10.44 -7.48 58.09
N LYS A 4 9.60 -8.10 57.25
CA LYS A 4 9.66 -7.95 55.79
C LYS A 4 9.18 -6.53 55.42
N GLN A 5 10.09 -5.68 54.96
CA GLN A 5 9.72 -4.44 54.25
C GLN A 5 9.09 -4.82 52.91
N LYS A 6 7.82 -4.46 52.72
CA LYS A 6 7.15 -4.47 51.41
C LYS A 6 7.73 -3.32 50.58
N THR A 7 8.50 -3.64 49.56
CA THR A 7 8.85 -2.72 48.49
C THR A 7 7.60 -2.47 47.66
N ASN A 8 6.94 -1.33 47.88
CA ASN A 8 5.93 -0.81 46.95
C ASN A 8 6.68 -0.32 45.71
N MET A 9 6.53 -1.07 44.62
CA MET A 9 6.97 -0.62 43.30
C MET A 9 5.89 0.34 42.78
N GLU A 10 6.00 1.62 43.14
CA GLU A 10 5.21 2.67 42.52
C GLU A 10 5.73 2.88 41.08
N ILE A 11 5.04 2.25 40.13
CA ILE A 11 5.23 2.55 38.71
C ILE A 11 4.64 3.95 38.49
N SER A 12 5.49 4.97 38.47
CA SER A 12 5.07 6.34 38.14
C SER A 12 4.44 6.38 36.75
N ILE A 13 3.26 7.00 36.68
CA ILE A 13 2.46 7.23 35.46
C ILE A 13 3.30 7.94 34.36
N THR A 14 4.36 8.64 34.77
CA THR A 14 5.34 9.30 33.90
C THR A 14 6.10 8.35 32.96
N SER A 15 6.21 7.05 33.26
CA SER A 15 6.86 6.09 32.34
C SER A 15 5.94 5.56 31.23
N LEU A 16 4.61 5.61 31.42
CA LEU A 16 3.64 5.17 30.40
C LEU A 16 3.48 6.19 29.27
N GLU A 17 3.61 7.49 29.56
CA GLU A 17 3.58 8.56 28.56
C GLU A 17 4.85 8.63 27.70
N GLN A 18 5.97 8.07 28.16
CA GLN A 18 7.19 7.91 27.34
C GLN A 18 7.13 6.64 26.46
N LEU A 19 6.38 5.63 26.90
CA LEU A 19 6.00 4.47 26.10
C LEU A 19 4.83 4.77 25.14
N SER A 20 4.21 5.95 25.16
CA SER A 20 2.96 6.24 24.43
C SER A 20 3.13 6.78 23.00
N LYS A 21 4.37 6.93 22.52
CA LYS A 21 4.71 6.73 21.09
C LYS A 21 5.00 5.26 20.75
N SER A 22 4.75 4.38 21.71
CA SER A 22 4.23 3.02 21.61
C SER A 22 4.47 2.33 20.29
N ALA A 23 5.55 1.56 20.21
CA ALA A 23 5.76 0.55 19.18
C ALA A 23 4.54 -0.38 19.00
N ILE A 24 3.64 -0.49 20.00
CA ILE A 24 2.38 -1.23 19.88
C ILE A 24 1.39 -0.47 18.99
N LEU A 25 1.28 0.86 19.14
CA LEU A 25 0.44 1.71 18.30
C LEU A 25 0.96 1.75 16.87
N GLU A 26 2.28 1.86 16.68
CA GLU A 26 2.92 1.80 15.36
C GLU A 26 2.61 0.46 14.68
N ARG A 27 2.80 -0.67 15.37
CA ARG A 27 2.45 -2.00 14.84
C ARG A 27 0.96 -2.16 14.54
N PHE A 28 0.10 -1.53 15.32
CA PHE A 28 -1.34 -1.55 15.08
C PHE A 28 -1.70 -0.74 13.82
N ILE A 29 -1.12 0.46 13.66
CA ILE A 29 -1.27 1.27 12.45
C ILE A 29 -0.73 0.53 11.23
N GLU A 30 0.47 -0.08 11.33
CA GLU A 30 1.03 -0.93 10.28
C GLU A 30 0.09 -2.08 9.91
N ALA A 31 -0.50 -2.76 10.90
CA ALA A 31 -1.45 -3.84 10.66
C ALA A 31 -2.76 -3.35 9.99
N LEU A 32 -3.21 -2.14 10.32
CA LEU A 32 -4.36 -1.51 9.65
C LEU A 32 -4.02 -1.15 8.21
N ASN A 33 -2.83 -0.59 7.95
CA ASN A 33 -2.37 -0.24 6.62
C ASN A 33 -2.20 -1.49 5.75
N ASP A 34 -1.62 -2.55 6.32
CA ASP A 34 -1.44 -3.85 5.66
C ASP A 34 -2.75 -4.50 5.17
N ARG A 35 -3.89 -4.13 5.77
CA ARG A 35 -5.22 -4.61 5.34
C ARG A 35 -5.59 -4.12 3.96
N ASN A 36 -5.17 -2.91 3.60
CA ASN A 36 -5.47 -2.31 2.28
C ASN A 36 -4.48 -2.77 1.21
N LEU A 37 -3.32 -3.27 1.62
CA LEU A 37 -2.31 -3.85 0.74
C LEU A 37 -2.70 -5.30 0.41
N THR A 38 -3.29 -5.51 -0.77
CA THR A 38 -3.89 -6.80 -1.16
C THR A 38 -3.27 -7.42 -2.40
N TYR A 39 -2.49 -6.64 -3.16
CA TYR A 39 -1.94 -7.07 -4.44
C TYR A 39 -0.43 -7.22 -4.35
N TYR A 40 0.09 -8.40 -4.70
CA TYR A 40 1.52 -8.59 -4.89
C TYR A 40 1.92 -8.14 -6.29
N ALA A 41 2.87 -7.23 -6.40
CA ALA A 41 3.20 -6.57 -7.64
C ALA A 41 3.73 -7.57 -8.70
N GLN A 42 4.51 -8.57 -8.29
CA GLN A 42 4.97 -9.63 -9.18
C GLN A 42 3.82 -10.43 -9.81
N ASP A 43 2.74 -10.71 -9.06
CA ASP A 43 1.59 -11.47 -9.57
C ASP A 43 0.86 -10.71 -10.70
N TRP A 44 0.95 -9.38 -10.69
CA TRP A 44 0.30 -8.49 -11.66
C TRP A 44 1.25 -7.97 -12.74
N MET A 45 2.56 -8.15 -12.58
CA MET A 45 3.63 -7.58 -13.41
C MET A 45 3.37 -7.75 -14.92
N LYS A 46 3.11 -8.99 -15.36
CA LYS A 46 2.83 -9.31 -16.77
C LYS A 46 1.55 -8.66 -17.29
N SER A 47 0.50 -8.65 -16.47
CA SER A 47 -0.80 -8.04 -16.81
C SER A 47 -0.71 -6.52 -16.94
N MET A 48 0.15 -5.90 -16.11
CA MET A 48 0.47 -4.48 -16.18
C MET A 48 1.37 -4.14 -17.37
N GLY A 49 2.14 -5.10 -17.89
CA GLY A 49 3.03 -4.91 -19.03
C GLY A 49 4.48 -4.63 -18.63
N TYR A 50 4.90 -5.02 -17.43
CA TYR A 50 6.32 -5.02 -17.06
C TYR A 50 6.95 -6.36 -17.47
N ALA A 51 8.17 -6.32 -18.01
CA ALA A 51 8.84 -7.52 -18.49
C ALA A 51 9.52 -8.30 -17.35
N ASN A 52 10.01 -7.60 -16.34
CA ASN A 52 10.78 -8.16 -15.23
C ASN A 52 10.66 -7.32 -13.95
N MET A 53 11.18 -7.86 -12.84
CA MET A 53 11.14 -7.20 -11.54
C MET A 53 11.98 -5.92 -11.49
N ASP A 54 13.04 -5.79 -12.28
CA ASP A 54 13.87 -4.59 -12.28
C ASP A 54 13.07 -3.40 -12.81
N GLU A 55 12.36 -3.57 -13.93
CA GLU A 55 11.46 -2.52 -14.47
C GLU A 55 10.37 -2.14 -13.47
N LEU A 56 9.82 -3.11 -12.75
CA LEU A 56 8.83 -2.87 -11.72
C LEU A 56 9.43 -2.07 -10.55
N HIS A 57 10.62 -2.43 -10.06
CA HIS A 57 11.33 -1.68 -9.02
C HIS A 57 11.60 -0.23 -9.43
N HIS A 58 12.03 -0.01 -10.68
CA HIS A 58 12.23 1.34 -11.20
C HIS A 58 10.93 2.15 -11.27
N ALA A 59 9.78 1.49 -11.40
CA ALA A 59 8.47 2.15 -11.41
C ALA A 59 7.92 2.47 -10.00
N ILE A 60 8.48 1.91 -8.93
CA ILE A 60 8.07 2.21 -7.55
C ILE A 60 8.51 3.62 -7.14
N SER A 61 9.70 4.08 -7.52
CA SER A 61 10.16 5.43 -7.15
C SER A 61 9.23 6.54 -7.68
N PRO A 62 8.88 6.58 -8.98
CA PRO A 62 7.91 7.57 -9.48
C PRO A 62 6.54 7.52 -8.80
N LEU A 63 6.11 6.32 -8.38
CA LEU A 63 4.88 6.15 -7.64
C LEU A 63 4.97 6.79 -6.24
N ILE A 64 6.07 6.58 -5.51
CA ILE A 64 6.32 7.23 -4.21
C ILE A 64 6.38 8.76 -4.37
N ASP A 65 7.07 9.24 -5.41
CA ASP A 65 7.17 10.68 -5.69
C ASP A 65 5.78 11.28 -5.97
N ALA A 66 4.98 10.62 -6.80
CA ALA A 66 3.62 11.06 -7.11
C ALA A 66 2.68 11.05 -5.90
N MET A 67 2.82 10.07 -5.00
CA MET A 67 2.07 10.04 -3.73
C MET A 67 2.50 11.19 -2.81
N THR A 68 3.80 11.44 -2.72
CA THR A 68 4.37 12.53 -1.92
C THR A 68 3.83 13.89 -2.38
N ASP A 69 3.86 14.14 -3.70
CA ASP A 69 3.34 15.37 -4.32
C ASP A 69 1.83 15.53 -4.12
N ALA A 70 1.09 14.43 -4.05
CA ALA A 70 -0.35 14.42 -3.82
C ALA A 70 -0.75 14.45 -2.33
N HIS A 71 0.23 14.51 -1.41
CA HIS A 71 0.01 14.40 0.04
C HIS A 71 -0.71 13.10 0.46
N ILE A 72 -0.39 11.99 -0.22
CA ILE A 72 -0.86 10.64 0.08
C ILE A 72 0.26 9.89 0.79
N ASP A 73 -0.04 9.23 1.90
CA ASP A 73 0.95 8.42 2.61
C ASP A 73 1.26 7.14 1.80
N ALA A 74 2.53 7.02 1.38
CA ALA A 74 3.00 5.87 0.63
C ALA A 74 2.94 4.57 1.46
N SER A 75 3.11 4.64 2.79
CA SER A 75 3.08 3.48 3.68
C SER A 75 1.70 2.80 3.75
N GLU A 76 0.64 3.54 3.43
CA GLU A 76 -0.73 3.00 3.31
C GLU A 76 -0.98 2.29 1.98
N ASN A 77 -0.09 2.46 1.00
CA ASN A 77 -0.33 2.06 -0.39
C ASN A 77 0.72 1.12 -0.97
N ILE A 78 1.91 1.08 -0.38
CA ILE A 78 3.06 0.35 -0.88
C ILE A 78 3.88 -0.16 0.29
N LYS A 79 4.24 -1.44 0.25
CA LYS A 79 5.13 -2.05 1.24
C LYS A 79 6.06 -3.05 0.58
N LEU A 80 7.37 -2.91 0.84
CA LEU A 80 8.34 -3.93 0.47
C LEU A 80 8.09 -5.18 1.32
N VAL A 81 8.03 -6.34 0.67
CA VAL A 81 7.83 -7.64 1.32
C VAL A 81 8.83 -8.65 0.77
N TYR A 82 9.18 -9.63 1.61
CA TYR A 82 9.99 -10.76 1.20
C TYR A 82 9.10 -11.99 1.07
N ARG A 83 9.10 -12.61 -0.10
CA ARG A 83 8.36 -13.84 -0.38
C ARG A 83 9.33 -15.01 -0.53
N CYS A 84 8.86 -16.21 -0.22
CA CYS A 84 9.61 -17.43 -0.41
C CYS A 84 8.84 -18.33 -1.37
N ASP A 85 9.47 -18.72 -2.47
CA ASP A 85 8.96 -19.72 -3.39
C ASP A 85 10.08 -20.71 -3.73
N GLN A 86 9.77 -22.01 -3.71
CA GLN A 86 10.71 -23.10 -3.99
C GLN A 86 12.06 -22.98 -3.23
N GLY A 87 12.03 -22.51 -1.99
CA GLY A 87 13.23 -22.34 -1.15
C GLY A 87 14.10 -21.13 -1.50
N ARG A 88 13.63 -20.23 -2.37
CA ARG A 88 14.29 -18.97 -2.69
C ARG A 88 13.50 -17.82 -2.09
N VAL A 89 14.19 -16.98 -1.32
CA VAL A 89 13.64 -15.72 -0.82
C VAL A 89 13.89 -14.63 -1.86
N TYR A 90 12.88 -13.84 -2.17
CA TYR A 90 12.97 -12.74 -3.13
C TYR A 90 12.14 -11.54 -2.68
N GLU A 91 12.52 -10.36 -3.17
CA GLU A 91 11.84 -9.09 -2.92
C GLU A 91 10.61 -8.95 -3.83
N ASP A 92 9.53 -8.44 -3.26
CA ASP A 92 8.28 -8.10 -3.96
C ASP A 92 7.63 -6.89 -3.27
N TRP A 93 6.63 -6.30 -3.91
CA TRP A 93 5.89 -5.16 -3.37
C TRP A 93 4.44 -5.52 -3.14
N LYS A 94 3.96 -5.28 -1.92
CA LYS A 94 2.53 -5.36 -1.60
C LYS A 94 1.91 -3.99 -1.83
N LEU A 95 0.86 -3.95 -2.63
CA LEU A 95 0.23 -2.73 -3.13
C LEU A 95 -1.23 -2.64 -2.71
N SER A 96 -1.68 -1.43 -2.44
CA SER A 96 -3.11 -1.11 -2.44
C SER A 96 -3.65 -1.07 -3.88
N LEU A 97 -4.97 -0.93 -3.99
CA LEU A 97 -5.61 -0.73 -5.28
C LEU A 97 -5.09 0.51 -6.01
N LEU A 98 -4.80 1.59 -5.25
CA LEU A 98 -4.28 2.83 -5.79
C LEU A 98 -2.86 2.62 -6.35
N GLY A 99 -1.98 1.99 -5.56
CA GLY A 99 -0.61 1.69 -5.98
C GLY A 99 -0.58 0.82 -7.24
N LEU A 100 -1.38 -0.25 -7.26
CA LEU A 100 -1.51 -1.12 -8.43
C LEU A 100 -2.03 -0.35 -9.66
N THR A 101 -3.06 0.48 -9.48
CA THR A 101 -3.64 1.27 -10.57
C THR A 101 -2.63 2.25 -11.13
N TYR A 102 -1.84 2.91 -10.29
CA TYR A 102 -0.80 3.82 -10.76
C TYR A 102 0.24 3.10 -11.62
N LEU A 103 0.77 1.96 -11.16
CA LEU A 103 1.75 1.18 -11.92
C LEU A 103 1.18 0.70 -13.25
N ALA A 104 -0.05 0.19 -13.23
CA ALA A 104 -0.77 -0.20 -14.44
C ALA A 104 -0.86 0.96 -15.46
N LEU A 105 -1.26 2.16 -15.00
CA LEU A 105 -1.41 3.34 -15.85
C LEU A 105 -0.07 3.84 -16.42
N ASN A 106 1.02 3.68 -15.68
CA ASN A 106 2.35 4.19 -16.05
C ASN A 106 3.29 3.11 -16.58
N SER A 107 2.77 1.93 -16.90
CA SER A 107 3.57 0.84 -17.46
C SER A 107 4.28 1.24 -18.76
N PRO A 108 5.56 0.86 -18.93
CA PRO A 108 6.36 1.20 -20.11
C PRO A 108 5.81 0.53 -21.38
N HIS A 109 5.19 -0.64 -21.27
CA HIS A 109 4.64 -1.37 -22.41
C HIS A 109 3.12 -1.31 -22.41
N LYS A 110 2.57 -0.38 -23.20
CA LYS A 110 1.13 -0.20 -23.34
C LYS A 110 0.50 -1.37 -24.11
N THR A 111 -0.17 -2.27 -23.38
CA THR A 111 -1.01 -3.29 -24.00
C THR A 111 -2.36 -2.70 -24.44
N LYS A 112 -3.02 -3.31 -25.44
CA LYS A 112 -4.39 -2.92 -25.85
C LYS A 112 -5.38 -2.97 -24.68
N LYS A 113 -5.20 -3.91 -23.75
CA LYS A 113 -6.00 -4.02 -22.52
C LYS A 113 -5.76 -2.80 -21.60
N MET A 114 -4.51 -2.39 -21.43
CA MET A 114 -4.17 -1.23 -20.61
C MET A 114 -4.72 0.08 -21.17
N ASN A 115 -4.65 0.27 -22.50
CA ASN A 115 -5.25 1.43 -23.14
C ASN A 115 -6.76 1.50 -22.88
N ARG A 116 -7.46 0.35 -22.95
CA ARG A 116 -8.89 0.30 -22.60
C ARG A 116 -9.16 0.66 -21.15
N LEU A 117 -8.32 0.19 -20.22
CA LEU A 117 -8.42 0.54 -18.80
C LEU A 117 -8.18 2.04 -18.58
N GLN A 118 -7.14 2.62 -19.19
CA GLN A 118 -6.85 4.05 -19.16
C GLN A 118 -8.04 4.89 -19.62
N PHE A 119 -8.59 4.56 -20.81
CA PHE A 119 -9.76 5.25 -21.34
C PHE A 119 -11.00 5.09 -20.46
N LYS A 120 -11.22 3.90 -19.88
CA LYS A 120 -12.34 3.65 -18.98
C LYS A 120 -12.24 4.51 -17.72
N ILE A 121 -11.10 4.53 -17.05
CA ILE A 121 -10.86 5.35 -15.84
C ILE A 121 -11.09 6.83 -16.14
N ILE A 122 -10.54 7.32 -17.25
CA ILE A 122 -10.72 8.73 -17.67
C ILE A 122 -12.20 9.00 -17.96
N SER A 123 -12.89 8.11 -18.68
CA SER A 123 -14.31 8.24 -19.01
C SER A 123 -15.20 8.24 -17.77
N ASP A 124 -14.94 7.36 -16.81
CA ASP A 124 -15.69 7.24 -15.56
C ASP A 124 -15.49 8.50 -14.71
N TYR A 125 -14.25 8.98 -14.58
CA TYR A 125 -13.94 10.23 -13.89
C TYR A 125 -14.67 11.43 -14.51
N LEU A 126 -14.61 11.58 -15.84
CA LEU A 126 -15.31 12.66 -16.54
C LEU A 126 -16.84 12.56 -16.40
N SER A 127 -17.38 11.34 -16.38
CA SER A 127 -18.82 11.09 -16.23
C SER A 127 -19.31 11.40 -14.81
N ASN A 128 -18.53 11.04 -13.79
CA ASN A 128 -18.84 11.32 -12.39
C ASN A 128 -18.74 12.82 -12.07
N ARG A 129 -17.78 13.52 -12.69
CA ARG A 129 -17.66 14.98 -12.59
C ARG A 129 -18.90 15.72 -13.11
N LYS A 130 -19.49 15.23 -14.22
CA LYS A 130 -20.73 15.79 -14.80
C LYS A 130 -21.97 15.57 -13.92
N LYS A 131 -21.94 14.58 -13.02
CA LYS A 131 -23.06 14.24 -12.12
C LYS A 131 -22.97 14.91 -10.74
N GLY A 132 -21.96 15.75 -10.48
CA GLY A 132 -21.79 16.43 -9.18
C GLY A 132 -21.52 15.48 -8.00
N LYS A 133 -21.21 14.21 -8.26
CA LYS A 133 -20.95 13.20 -7.23
C LYS A 133 -19.45 13.16 -6.94
N LYS A 134 -19.05 13.33 -5.67
CA LYS A 134 -17.69 12.99 -5.22
C LYS A 134 -17.50 11.48 -5.43
N MET A 135 -16.48 11.09 -6.19
CA MET A 135 -16.08 9.68 -6.30
C MET A 135 -15.47 9.24 -4.97
N GLU A 136 -15.93 8.13 -4.42
CA GLU A 136 -15.28 7.49 -3.27
C GLU A 136 -14.33 6.38 -3.73
N ALA A 137 -13.35 6.02 -2.90
CA ALA A 137 -12.27 5.10 -3.23
C ALA A 137 -12.75 3.68 -3.66
N GLY A 138 -14.02 3.33 -3.44
CA GLY A 138 -14.64 2.07 -3.87
C GLY A 138 -15.23 2.08 -5.29
N ASP A 139 -15.27 3.22 -5.99
CA ASP A 139 -15.92 3.35 -7.30
C ASP A 139 -15.05 2.91 -8.49
N ILE A 140 -13.83 2.41 -8.26
CA ILE A 140 -12.93 1.94 -9.33
C ILE A 140 -13.34 0.51 -9.75
N PRO A 141 -13.91 0.31 -10.96
CA PRO A 141 -14.46 -0.97 -11.34
C PRO A 141 -13.36 -1.85 -11.96
N LEU A 142 -12.63 -2.57 -11.10
CA LEU A 142 -11.65 -3.58 -11.49
C LEU A 142 -12.20 -5.01 -11.55
N ALA A 143 -13.50 -5.21 -11.29
CA ALA A 143 -14.12 -6.53 -11.14
C ALA A 143 -14.13 -7.43 -12.40
N ASN A 144 -13.64 -6.98 -13.58
CA ASN A 144 -13.76 -7.73 -14.84
C ASN A 144 -12.41 -7.98 -15.54
N PHE A 145 -11.31 -8.16 -14.81
CA PHE A 145 -9.99 -8.45 -15.40
C PHE A 145 -9.45 -9.86 -15.14
N TYR A 146 -10.29 -10.78 -14.66
CA TYR A 146 -9.99 -12.21 -14.61
C TYR A 146 -10.30 -12.89 -15.95
#